data_AF-A0A844WUP5-F1
#
_entry.id   AF-A0A844WUP5-F1
#
_cell.length_a   1.000
_cell.length_b   1.000
_cell.length_c   1.000
_cell.angle_alpha   90.00
_cell.angle_beta   90.00
_cell.angle_gamma   90.00
#
_symmetry.space_group_name_H-M   'P 1'
#
loop_
_entity.id
_entity.type
_entity.pdbx_description
1 polymer ?
#
loop_
_entity_poly.entity_id
_entity_poly.type
_entity_poly.pdbx_seq_one_letter_code
_entity_poly.pdbx_strand_id
1 'polypeptide(L)' 'DYVTREQAIADIIDYIEPIYNQKRRHYKREFISPAEFEYKLLKTA' A
#
# COMPACT_ATOMS: atom_id res chain seq x y z
N ASP A 1 10.96 2.00 20.75
CA ASP A 1 9.99 0.93 21.03
C ASP A 1 8.59 1.48 21.11
N TYR A 2 7.63 0.73 20.57
CA TYR A 2 6.21 1.09 20.69
C TYR A 2 5.71 0.77 22.09
N VAL A 3 4.95 1.70 22.67
CA VAL A 3 4.35 1.54 24.00
C VAL A 3 3.05 0.75 23.90
N THR A 4 2.33 0.88 22.78
CA THR A 4 1.09 0.16 22.54
C THR A 4 1.07 -0.51 21.17
N ARG A 5 0.17 -1.51 21.02
CA ARG A 5 -0.04 -2.20 19.76
C ARG A 5 -0.57 -1.26 18.69
N GLU A 6 -1.41 -0.31 19.09
CA GLU A 6 -2.03 0.68 18.20
C GLU A 6 -0.96 1.59 17.58
N GLN A 7 0.05 1.99 18.36
CA GLN A 7 1.18 2.78 17.84
C GLN A 7 1.96 2.00 16.78
N ALA A 8 2.20 0.71 17.01
CA ALA A 8 2.88 -0.15 16.04
C ALA A 8 2.06 -0.33 14.75
N ILE A 9 0.74 -0.52 14.88
CA ILE A 9 -0.16 -0.65 13.73
C ILE A 9 -0.22 0.65 12.93
N ALA A 10 -0.33 1.80 13.62
CA ALA A 10 -0.37 3.11 12.97
C ALA A 10 0.88 3.35 12.12
N ASP A 11 2.08 3.10 12.68
CA ASP A 11 3.34 3.30 11.96
C ASP A 11 3.49 2.35 10.76
N ILE A 12 2.99 1.11 10.87
CA ILE A 12 2.91 0.17 9.74
C ILE A 12 2.00 0.71 8.64
N ILE A 13 0.82 1.24 8.98
CA ILE A 13 -0.13 1.80 8.00
C ILE A 13 0.47 3.03 7.33
N ASP A 14 1.07 3.93 8.11
CA ASP A 14 1.73 5.15 7.64
C ASP A 14 2.88 4.87 6.69
N TYR A 15 3.52 3.70 6.82
CA TYR A 15 4.51 3.23 5.87
C TYR A 15 3.89 2.52 4.65
N ILE A 16 2.93 1.61 4.88
CA ILE A 16 2.41 0.74 3.82
C ILE A 16 1.61 1.54 2.79
N GLU A 17 0.67 2.38 3.23
CA GLU A 17 -0.30 3.03 2.34
C GLU A 17 0.32 4.11 1.45
N PRO A 18 0.93 5.19 1.99
CA PRO A 18 1.43 6.28 1.15
C PRO A 18 2.80 5.98 0.51
N ILE A 19 3.57 5.01 1.02
CA ILE A 19 4.95 4.76 0.54
C ILE A 19 5.06 3.41 -0.16
N TYR A 20 4.80 2.32 0.54
CA TYR A 20 5.07 0.98 0.01
C TYR A 20 4.15 0.61 -1.16
N ASN A 21 2.83 0.73 -0.97
CA ASN A 21 1.81 0.38 -1.95
C ASN A 21 1.85 1.30 -3.18
N GLN A 22 2.38 2.52 -3.05
CA GLN A 22 2.59 3.43 -4.17
C GLN A 22 3.79 3.03 -5.04
N LYS A 23 4.89 2.59 -4.42
CA LYS A 23 6.19 2.39 -5.10
C LYS A 23 6.43 0.94 -5.53
N ARG A 24 5.95 -0.03 -4.76
CA ARG A 24 6.22 -1.45 -5.03
C ARG A 24 5.51 -1.89 -6.29
N ARG A 25 6.28 -2.40 -7.25
CA ARG A 25 5.75 -3.00 -8.49
C ARG A 25 5.97 -4.50 -8.46
N HIS A 26 4.92 -5.26 -8.74
CA HIS A 26 4.98 -6.71 -8.77
C HIS A 26 5.25 -7.20 -10.19
N TYR A 27 6.36 -7.92 -10.38
CA TYR A 27 6.81 -8.42 -11.69
C TYR A 27 5.76 -9.26 -12.44
N LYS A 28 4.86 -9.92 -11.69
CA LYS A 28 3.87 -10.86 -12.23
C LYS A 28 2.55 -10.21 -12.69
N ARG A 29 2.30 -8.93 -12.35
CA ARG A 29 1.02 -8.24 -12.62
C ARG A 29 1.26 -6.93 -13.36
N GLU A 30 1.64 -7.02 -14.63
CA GLU A 30 1.84 -5.86 -15.52
C GLU A 30 2.83 -4.80 -15.01
N PHE A 31 3.61 -5.14 -13.98
CA PHE A 31 4.52 -4.22 -13.31
C PHE A 31 3.82 -2.98 -12.71
N ILE A 32 2.53 -3.08 -12.36
CA ILE A 32 1.80 -2.00 -11.69
C ILE A 32 1.88 -2.13 -10.17
N SER A 33 1.74 -1.00 -9.48
CA SER A 33 1.66 -0.96 -8.02
C SER A 33 0.26 -1.34 -7.52
N PRO A 34 0.14 -1.78 -6.24
CA PRO A 34 -1.16 -1.98 -5.62
C PRO A 34 -2.11 -0.78 -5.76
N ALA A 35 -1.60 0.44 -5.54
CA ALA A 35 -2.40 1.65 -5.68
C ALA A 35 -2.87 1.90 -7.13
N GLU A 36 -2.01 1.64 -8.11
CA GLU A 36 -2.38 1.73 -9.53
C GLU A 36 -3.44 0.69 -9.91
N PHE A 37 -3.38 -0.51 -9.33
CA PHE A 37 -4.37 -1.55 -9.54
C PHE A 37 -5.75 -1.16 -8.99
N GLU A 38 -5.82 -0.65 -7.75
CA GLU A 38 -7.07 -0.17 -7.15
C GLU A 38 -7.67 1.01 -7.92
N TYR A 39 -6.82 1.94 -8.38
CA TYR A 39 -7.25 3.05 -9.22
C TYR A 39 -7.85 2.59 -10.55
N LYS A 40 -7.24 1.58 -11.20
CA LYS A 40 -7.80 0.99 -12.43
C LYS A 40 -9.15 0.31 -12.16
N LEU A 41 -9.28 -0.43 -11.06
CA LEU A 41 -10.54 -1.07 -10.67
C LEU A 41 -11.67 -0.04 -10.49
N LEU A 42 -11.42 1.06 -9.78
CA LEU A 42 -12.40 2.13 -9.58
C LEU A 42 -12.81 2.82 -10.88
N LYS A 43 -11.92 2.92 -11.87
CA LYS A 43 -12.24 3.48 -13.20
C LYS A 43 -13.10 2.58 -14.07
N THR A 44 -13.05 1.27 -13.82
CA THR A 44 -13.78 0.27 -14.59
C THR A 44 -15.13 -0.11 -13.98
N ALA A 45 -15.42 0.38 -12.77
CA ALA A 45 -16.70 0.24 -12.08
C ALA A 45 -17.65 1.38 -12.45
#